data_AF-A0A024GS85-F1
#
_entry.id   AF-A0A024GS85-F1
#
_cell.length_a   1.000
_cell.length_b   1.000
_cell.length_c   1.000
_cell.angle_alpha   90.00
_cell.angle_beta   90.00
_cell.angle_gamma   90.00
#
_symmetry.space_group_name_H-M   'P 1'
#
loop_
_entity.id
_entity.type
_entity.pdbx_description
1 polymer ?
#
loop_
_entity_poly.entity_id
_entity_poly.type
_entity_poly.pdbx_seq_one_letter_code
_entity_poly.pdbx_strand_id
1 'polypeptide(L)'
;MRESMLFAVGTICEMEDQKQCERYAETSDTEGRRKRPTTSKETLTILTDVLMRQAQLMATELQHFAHHANRKVIKSEDVLLCARRQPQITQALIAFQQTQLKKTSKKRKSLDRSELH
;
A
#
# COMPACT_ATOMS: atom_id res chain seq x y z
N MET A 1 -7.26 -14.90 7.68
CA MET A 1 -6.32 -13.75 7.70
C MET A 1 -4.99 -14.08 7.04
N ARG A 2 -4.24 -15.09 7.52
CA ARG A 2 -2.94 -15.46 6.93
C ARG A 2 -3.03 -15.85 5.45
N GLU A 3 -3.96 -16.72 5.07
CA GLU A 3 -4.14 -17.13 3.66
C GLU A 3 -4.49 -15.95 2.75
N SER A 4 -5.37 -15.04 3.22
CA SER A 4 -5.74 -13.82 2.50
C SER A 4 -4.52 -12.89 2.31
N MET A 5 -3.63 -12.80 3.30
CA MET A 5 -2.39 -12.04 3.18
C MET A 5 -1.41 -12.70 2.22
N LEU A 6 -1.25 -14.03 2.27
CA LEU A 6 -0.41 -14.78 1.35
C LEU A 6 -0.86 -14.57 -0.10
N PHE A 7 -2.17 -14.64 -0.35
CA PHE A 7 -2.75 -14.36 -1.66
C PHE A 7 -2.44 -12.93 -2.14
N ALA A 8 -2.62 -11.93 -1.27
CA ALA A 8 -2.32 -10.53 -1.60
C ALA A 8 -0.83 -10.30 -1.87
N VAL A 9 0.06 -10.87 -1.06
CA VAL A 9 1.51 -10.83 -1.25
C VAL A 9 1.89 -11.49 -2.58
N GLY A 10 1.33 -12.68 -2.88
CA GLY A 10 1.51 -13.36 -4.16
C GLY A 10 1.12 -12.49 -5.34
N THR A 11 -0.08 -11.90 -5.30
CA THR A 11 -0.57 -11.01 -6.35
C THR A 11 0.34 -9.80 -6.55
N ILE A 12 0.81 -9.17 -5.48
CA ILE A 12 1.72 -8.01 -5.56
C ILE A 12 3.08 -8.44 -6.16
N CYS A 13 3.64 -9.56 -5.70
CA CYS A 13 4.90 -10.08 -6.24
C CYS A 13 4.79 -10.42 -7.73
N GLU A 14 3.70 -11.06 -8.16
CA GLU A 14 3.44 -11.36 -9.58
C GLU A 14 3.35 -10.08 -10.42
N MET A 15 2.66 -9.05 -9.92
CA MET A 15 2.58 -7.75 -10.60
C MET A 15 3.95 -7.07 -10.74
N GLU A 16 4.79 -7.15 -9.71
CA GLU A 16 6.14 -6.57 -9.76
C GLU A 16 7.08 -7.38 -10.65
N ASP A 17 6.98 -8.71 -10.64
CA ASP A 17 7.72 -9.59 -11.56
C ASP A 17 7.38 -9.25 -13.03
N GLN A 18 6.10 -9.02 -13.33
CA GLN A 18 5.64 -8.64 -14.66
C GLN A 18 6.14 -7.26 -15.11
N LYS A 19 5.98 -6.22 -14.28
CA LYS A 19 6.45 -4.85 -14.58
C LYS A 19 7.97 -4.79 -14.77
N GLN A 20 8.72 -5.65 -14.08
CA GLN A 20 10.16 -5.75 -14.29
C GLN A 20 10.45 -6.39 -15.64
N CYS A 21 9.79 -7.51 -15.99
CA CYS A 21 9.94 -8.13 -17.29
C CYS A 21 9.65 -7.17 -18.45
N GLU A 22 8.61 -6.34 -18.34
CA GLU A 22 8.26 -5.32 -19.34
C GLU A 22 9.36 -4.26 -19.49
N ARG A 23 9.84 -3.68 -18.38
CA ARG A 23 10.95 -2.71 -18.40
C ARG A 23 12.25 -3.28 -18.98
N TYR A 24 12.54 -4.56 -18.72
CA TYR A 24 13.70 -5.23 -19.30
C TYR A 24 13.53 -5.49 -20.80
N ALA A 25 12.33 -5.84 -21.26
CA ALA A 25 12.06 -6.04 -22.68
C ALA A 25 12.19 -4.75 -23.50
N GLU A 26 11.87 -3.59 -22.91
CA GLU A 26 12.01 -2.27 -23.55
C GLU A 26 13.47 -1.79 -23.68
N THR A 27 14.41 -2.37 -22.91
CA THR A 27 15.79 -1.86 -22.78
C THR A 27 16.88 -2.76 -23.37
N SER A 28 16.57 -3.99 -23.79
CA SER A 28 17.58 -4.93 -24.33
C SER A 28 17.37 -5.23 -25.83
N ASP A 29 18.34 -4.84 -26.67
CA ASP A 29 18.47 -5.31 -28.04
C ASP A 29 18.83 -6.81 -28.06
N THR A 30 17.82 -7.63 -28.37
CA THR A 30 17.80 -9.01 -28.92
C THR A 30 18.72 -10.14 -28.41
N GLU A 31 19.77 -9.95 -27.62
CA GLU A 31 20.72 -11.04 -27.28
C GLU A 31 20.91 -11.24 -25.77
N GLY A 32 19.93 -11.91 -25.14
CA GLY A 32 20.10 -12.38 -23.76
C GLY A 32 18.81 -12.46 -22.96
N ARG A 33 17.84 -13.23 -23.44
CA ARG A 33 16.53 -13.42 -22.79
C ARG A 33 16.66 -14.30 -21.53
N ARG A 34 17.43 -13.87 -20.53
CA ARG A 34 17.38 -14.49 -19.20
C ARG A 34 16.10 -14.03 -18.53
N LYS A 35 15.07 -14.90 -18.57
CA LYS A 35 13.85 -14.70 -17.78
C LYS A 35 14.28 -14.54 -16.32
N ARG A 36 13.96 -13.39 -15.71
CA ARG A 36 14.26 -13.19 -14.30
C ARG A 36 13.55 -14.26 -13.46
N PRO A 37 14.16 -14.72 -12.36
CA PRO A 37 13.53 -15.71 -11.50
C PRO A 37 12.22 -15.17 -10.95
N THR A 38 11.15 -15.95 -11.06
CA THR A 38 9.89 -15.69 -10.38
C THR A 38 10.06 -15.81 -8.87
N THR A 39 9.31 -15.03 -8.10
CA THR A 39 9.34 -15.13 -6.64
C THR A 39 8.99 -16.55 -6.16
N SER A 40 9.82 -17.14 -5.30
CA SER A 40 9.61 -18.52 -4.82
C SER A 40 8.47 -18.62 -3.79
N LYS A 41 7.87 -19.81 -3.64
CA LYS A 41 6.79 -20.03 -2.66
C LYS A 41 7.25 -19.82 -1.22
N GLU A 42 8.49 -20.19 -0.92
CA GLU A 42 9.13 -19.98 0.38
C GLU A 42 9.27 -18.47 0.65
N THR A 43 9.70 -17.71 -0.37
CA THR A 43 9.83 -16.25 -0.28
C THR A 43 8.48 -15.59 0.01
N LEU A 44 7.41 -16.00 -0.70
CA LEU A 44 6.05 -15.49 -0.45
C LEU A 44 5.59 -15.79 0.98
N THR A 45 5.91 -16.98 1.49
CA THR A 45 5.57 -17.40 2.86
C THR A 45 6.30 -16.52 3.89
N ILE A 46 7.61 -16.32 3.71
CA ILE A 46 8.43 -15.47 4.59
C ILE A 46 7.93 -14.02 4.57
N LEU A 47 7.68 -13.46 3.39
CA LEU A 47 7.13 -12.11 3.25
C LEU A 47 5.80 -11.95 3.96
N THR A 48 4.93 -12.97 3.87
CA THR A 48 3.65 -12.99 4.58
C THR A 48 3.84 -12.96 6.09
N ASP A 49 4.76 -13.75 6.63
CA ASP A 49 5.03 -13.78 8.07
C ASP A 49 5.65 -12.46 8.56
N VAL A 50 6.52 -11.83 7.77
CA VAL A 50 7.06 -10.49 8.05
C VAL A 50 5.93 -9.46 8.06
N LEU A 51 5.05 -9.48 7.05
CA LEU A 51 3.91 -8.57 6.97
C LEU A 51 2.96 -8.72 8.16
N MET A 52 2.68 -9.96 8.59
CA MET A 52 1.84 -10.22 9.76
C MET A 52 2.42 -9.61 11.03
N ARG A 53 3.73 -9.79 11.28
CA ARG A 53 4.42 -9.19 12.43
C ARG A 53 4.41 -7.66 12.34
N GLN A 54 4.66 -7.12 11.16
CA GLN A 54 4.63 -5.68 10.94
C GLN A 54 3.23 -5.09 11.18
N ALA A 55 2.17 -5.79 10.75
CA ALA A 55 0.79 -5.37 11.00
C ALA A 55 0.47 -5.31 12.50
N GLN A 56 0.96 -6.27 13.29
CA GLN A 56 0.79 -6.26 14.75
C GLN A 56 1.51 -5.08 15.42
N LEU A 57 2.74 -4.79 14.99
CA LEU A 57 3.48 -3.62 15.47
C LEU A 57 2.75 -2.32 15.14
N MET A 58 2.35 -2.15 13.87
CA MET A 58 1.62 -0.95 13.44
C MET A 58 0.29 -0.78 14.18
N ALA A 59 -0.48 -1.85 14.37
CA ALA A 59 -1.74 -1.78 15.12
C ALA A 59 -1.53 -1.25 16.54
N THR A 60 -0.48 -1.71 17.22
CA THR A 60 -0.12 -1.28 18.57
C THR A 60 0.32 0.19 18.59
N GLU A 61 1.17 0.59 17.66
CA GLU A 61 1.61 2.00 17.55
C GLU A 61 0.44 2.94 17.26
N LEU A 62 -0.43 2.59 16.31
CA LEU A 62 -1.60 3.40 15.94
C LEU A 62 -2.56 3.57 17.12
N GLN A 63 -2.78 2.51 17.90
CA GLN A 63 -3.58 2.58 19.12
C GLN A 63 -2.95 3.56 20.14
N HIS A 64 -1.63 3.49 20.34
CA HIS A 64 -0.94 4.40 21.25
C HIS A 64 -1.01 5.86 20.80
N PHE A 65 -0.88 6.15 19.50
CA PHE A 65 -0.99 7.53 19.00
C PHE A 65 -2.40 8.09 19.18
N ALA A 66 -3.43 7.30 18.86
CA ALA A 66 -4.81 7.72 19.09
C ALA A 66 -5.09 7.94 20.59
N HIS A 67 -4.62 7.03 21.45
CA HIS A 67 -4.77 7.15 22.89
C HIS A 67 -4.03 8.36 23.47
N HIS A 68 -2.82 8.65 22.98
CA HIS A 68 -2.05 9.84 23.39
C HIS A 68 -2.80 11.15 23.10
N ALA A 69 -3.60 11.17 22.04
CA ALA A 69 -4.49 12.29 21.70
C ALA A 69 -5.87 12.23 22.39
N ASN A 70 -6.06 11.37 23.41
CA ASN A 70 -7.34 11.11 24.08
C ASN A 70 -8.48 10.67 23.13
N ARG A 71 -8.15 9.98 22.04
CA ARG A 71 -9.12 9.46 21.06
C ARG A 71 -9.25 7.94 21.15
N LYS A 72 -10.49 7.45 20.95
CA LYS A 72 -10.79 6.01 20.78
C LYS A 72 -10.73 5.55 19.32
N VAL A 73 -10.66 6.50 18.38
CA VAL A 73 -10.71 6.24 16.93
C VAL A 73 -9.40 6.74 16.31
N ILE A 74 -8.76 5.86 15.54
CA ILE A 74 -7.55 6.14 14.76
C ILE A 74 -7.90 7.09 13.59
N LYS A 75 -7.08 8.11 13.39
CA LYS A 75 -7.20 9.12 12.33
C LYS A 75 -5.99 9.09 11.40
N SER A 76 -6.07 9.81 10.28
CA SER A 76 -4.98 9.89 9.29
C SER A 76 -3.68 10.44 9.87
N GLU A 77 -3.75 11.33 10.86
CA GLU A 77 -2.57 11.86 11.58
C GLU A 77 -1.79 10.77 12.30
N ASP A 78 -2.47 9.75 12.85
CA ASP A 78 -1.83 8.61 13.52
C ASP A 78 -1.07 7.75 12.49
N VAL A 79 -1.64 7.56 11.30
CA VAL A 79 -1.02 6.82 10.19
C VAL A 79 0.23 7.54 9.67
N LEU A 80 0.16 8.86 9.50
CA LEU A 80 1.31 9.67 9.12
C LEU A 80 2.41 9.61 10.18
N LEU A 81 2.03 9.65 11.46
CA LEU A 81 2.98 9.54 12.57
C LEU A 81 3.64 8.15 12.63
N CYS A 82 2.90 7.08 12.34
CA CYS A 82 3.45 5.72 12.23
C CYS A 82 4.52 5.63 11.11
N ALA A 83 4.28 6.26 9.96
CA ALA A 83 5.22 6.27 8.83
C ALA A 83 6.43 7.22 8.99
N ARG A 84 6.51 8.02 10.07
CA ARG A 84 7.47 9.14 10.25
C ARG A 84 8.94 8.79 10.02
N ARG A 85 9.33 7.53 10.24
CA ARG A 85 10.71 7.04 10.09
C ARG A 85 11.12 6.81 8.64
N GLN A 86 10.17 6.74 7.71
CA GLN A 86 10.41 6.66 6.27
C GLN A 86 9.82 7.89 5.56
N PRO A 87 10.64 8.93 5.28
CA PRO A 87 10.17 10.17 4.66
C PRO A 87 9.49 9.96 3.32
N GLN A 88 10.01 9.05 2.49
CA GLN A 88 9.43 8.73 1.17
C GLN A 88 8.01 8.15 1.30
N ILE A 89 7.79 7.27 2.28
CA ILE A 89 6.47 6.68 2.55
C ILE A 89 5.52 7.75 3.08
N THR A 90 5.99 8.58 4.03
CA THR A 90 5.20 9.70 4.57
C THR A 90 4.72 10.64 3.45
N GLN A 91 5.61 11.01 2.52
CA GLN A 91 5.25 11.88 1.38
C GLN A 91 4.23 11.20 0.45
N ALA A 92 4.41 9.92 0.15
CA ALA A 92 3.46 9.17 -0.67
C ALA A 92 2.06 9.09 0.00
N LEU A 93 2.00 8.92 1.32
CA LEU A 93 0.75 8.91 2.08
C LEU A 93 0.06 10.28 2.09
N ILE A 94 0.81 11.37 2.23
CA ILE A 94 0.28 12.74 2.14
C ILE A 94 -0.32 12.98 0.75
N ALA A 95 0.40 12.62 -0.32
CA ALA A 95 -0.10 12.74 -1.68
C ALA A 95 -1.38 11.90 -1.88
N PHE A 96 -1.40 10.66 -1.37
CA PHE A 96 -2.58 9.81 -1.41
C PHE A 96 -3.77 10.47 -0.69
N GLN A 97 -3.59 10.97 0.53
CA GLN A 97 -4.65 11.64 1.29
C GLN A 97 -5.25 12.83 0.52
N GLN A 98 -4.42 13.67 -0.09
CA GLN A 98 -4.87 14.80 -0.90
C GLN A 98 -5.71 14.35 -2.10
N THR A 99 -5.32 13.26 -2.78
CA THR A 99 -6.10 12.72 -3.91
C THR A 99 -7.47 12.18 -3.48
N GLN A 100 -7.55 11.54 -2.31
CA GLN A 100 -8.81 10.99 -1.80
C GLN A 100 -9.79 12.10 -1.40
N LEU A 101 -9.30 13.15 -0.72
CA LEU A 101 -10.10 14.33 -0.39
C LEU A 101 -10.69 14.98 -1.66
N LYS A 102 -9.87 15.14 -2.71
CA LYS A 102 -10.33 15.67 -4.01
C LYS A 102 -11.44 14.80 -4.66
N LYS A 103 -11.35 13.47 -4.55
CA LYS A 103 -12.40 12.56 -5.07
C LYS A 103 -13.71 12.71 -4.29
N THR A 104 -13.66 12.83 -2.96
CA THR A 104 -14.87 13.01 -2.15
C THR A 104 -15.58 14.34 -2.42
N SER A 105 -14.82 15.42 -2.65
CA SER A 105 -15.39 16.73 -3.01
C SER A 105 -16.07 16.73 -4.39
N LYS A 106 -15.55 15.96 -5.36
CA LYS A 106 -16.21 15.78 -6.66
C LYS A 106 -17.54 15.01 -6.53
N LYS A 107 -17.59 13.98 -5.68
CA LYS A 107 -18.81 13.20 -5.42
C LYS A 107 -19.91 14.04 -4.73
N ARG A 108 -19.52 14.97 -3.85
CA ARG A 108 -20.47 15.92 -3.22
C ARG A 108 -21.03 16.94 -4.23
N LYS A 109 -20.20 17.48 -5.12
CA LYS A 109 -20.67 18.37 -6.20
C LYS A 109 -21.58 17.67 -7.23
N SER A 110 -21.44 16.36 -7.45
CA SER A 110 -22.33 15.63 -8.35
C SER A 110 -23.70 15.31 -7.74
N LEU A 111 -23.76 15.05 -6.41
CA LEU A 111 -25.04 14.85 -5.71
C LEU A 111 -25.87 16.13 -5.66
N ASP A 112 -25.24 17.27 -5.33
CA ASP A 112 -25.89 18.58 -5.30
C ASP A 112 -26.49 18.97 -6.67
N ARG A 113 -25.85 18.56 -7.76
CA ARG A 113 -26.35 18.81 -9.13
C ARG A 113 -27.47 17.86 -9.57
N SER A 114 -27.70 16.76 -8.86
CA SER A 114 -28.76 15.78 -9.19
C SER A 114 -30.03 15.93 -8.34
N GLU A 115 -30.03 16.76 -7.29
CA GLU A 115 -31.23 17.12 -6.51
C GLU A 115 -31.94 18.38 -7.03
N LEU A 116 -31.48 18.94 -8.16
CA LEU A 116 -31.97 20.18 -8.77
C LEU A 116 -32.85 19.96 -10.02
N HIS A 117 -33.23 18.71 -10.30
CA HIS A 117 -34.10 18.28 -11.41
C HIS A 117 -35.15 17.30 -10.87
#